data_AF-A0AAE6MLC8-F1
#
_entry.id   AF-A0AAE6MLC8-F1
#
_cell.length_a   1.000
_cell.length_b   1.000
_cell.length_c   1.000
_cell.angle_alpha   90.00
_cell.angle_beta   90.00
_cell.angle_gamma   90.00
#
_symmetry.space_group_name_H-M   'P 1'
#
loop_
_entity.id
_entity.type
_entity.pdbx_description
1 polymer ?
#
loop_
_entity_poly.entity_id
_entity_poly.type
_entity_poly.pdbx_seq_one_letter_code
_entity_poly.pdbx_strand_id
1 'polypeptide(L)'
;MKEIDELTERIDGQDEIIDSLIKKITDQEKREPKTADYTLHFEALQKIFEVFLVRYNKENAELKQAVTLLNISYPAEQIQTTLIEVKTILEAIRKSLPVKVKHEFDPKTKGWIIAGVVLLIVTAISSGLCGHLWSENMRLQANDIKFRMLRQCYPIQANWAEQHYYNNPDAAEGETIRLENEAKERSAAADIVNQKQRRIKVAYKTLIKLKHH
;
A
#
# COMPACT_ATOMS: atom_id res chain seq x y z
N MET A 1 49.82 26.48 -104.79
CA MET A 1 50.73 27.03 -103.76
C MET A 1 49.98 27.29 -102.49
N LYS A 2 48.92 28.09 -102.56
CA LYS A 2 47.90 28.11 -101.52
C LYS A 2 47.61 26.78 -100.89
N GLU A 3 47.48 25.77 -101.73
CA GLU A 3 47.18 24.45 -101.22
C GLU A 3 48.25 23.94 -100.21
N ILE A 4 49.53 24.41 -100.21
CA ILE A 4 50.51 24.32 -99.10
C ILE A 4 50.00 25.01 -97.84
N ASP A 5 49.55 26.28 -97.89
CA ASP A 5 49.04 27.02 -96.72
C ASP A 5 47.84 26.31 -96.09
N GLU A 6 46.91 25.78 -96.88
CA GLU A 6 45.67 25.26 -96.28
C GLU A 6 45.85 23.87 -95.69
N LEU A 7 46.72 23.03 -96.29
CA LEU A 7 47.19 21.83 -95.60
C LEU A 7 48.02 22.19 -94.36
N THR A 8 48.77 23.28 -94.40
CA THR A 8 49.50 23.80 -93.24
C THR A 8 48.53 24.26 -92.15
N GLU A 9 47.50 25.04 -92.47
CA GLU A 9 46.48 25.53 -91.52
C GLU A 9 45.66 24.35 -90.95
N ARG A 10 45.48 23.28 -91.73
CA ARG A 10 44.89 22.01 -91.23
C ARG A 10 45.85 21.17 -90.35
N ILE A 11 47.17 21.15 -90.57
CA ILE A 11 48.18 20.53 -89.66
C ILE A 11 48.28 21.35 -88.38
N ASP A 12 48.31 22.68 -88.52
CA ASP A 12 48.33 23.60 -87.39
C ASP A 12 47.08 23.37 -86.52
N GLY A 13 45.90 23.24 -87.13
CA GLY A 13 44.66 22.95 -86.40
C GLY A 13 44.59 21.53 -85.79
N GLN A 14 45.27 20.54 -86.38
CA GLN A 14 45.33 19.18 -85.81
C GLN A 14 46.36 19.06 -84.69
N ASP A 15 47.50 19.73 -84.82
CA ASP A 15 48.58 19.71 -83.85
C ASP A 15 48.14 20.34 -82.53
N GLU A 16 47.37 21.44 -82.58
CA GLU A 16 46.86 22.11 -81.37
C GLU A 16 45.89 21.21 -80.57
N ILE A 17 45.10 20.37 -81.26
CA ILE A 17 44.20 19.41 -80.63
C ILE A 17 44.98 18.25 -80.00
N ILE A 18 46.01 17.76 -80.69
CA ILE A 18 46.83 16.63 -80.23
C ILE A 18 47.59 17.03 -78.96
N ASP A 19 48.15 18.24 -78.90
CA ASP A 19 48.90 18.70 -77.73
C ASP A 19 48.04 18.83 -76.47
N SER A 20 46.79 19.30 -76.61
CA SER A 20 45.84 19.41 -75.49
C SER A 20 45.49 18.05 -74.89
N LEU A 21 45.34 17.03 -75.74
CA LEU A 21 45.02 15.66 -75.33
C LEU A 21 46.18 14.98 -74.62
N ILE A 22 47.40 15.12 -75.15
CA ILE A 22 48.62 14.56 -74.53
C ILE A 22 48.81 15.14 -73.14
N LYS A 23 48.58 16.46 -72.98
CA LYS A 23 48.72 17.12 -71.69
C LYS A 23 47.76 16.59 -70.63
N LYS A 24 46.48 16.38 -70.99
CA LYS A 24 45.48 15.82 -70.07
C LYS A 24 45.79 14.39 -69.63
N ILE A 25 46.22 13.54 -70.56
CA ILE A 25 46.57 12.15 -70.27
C ILE A 25 47.77 12.10 -69.30
N THR A 26 48.78 12.94 -69.56
CA THR A 26 49.99 12.99 -68.72
C THR A 26 49.69 13.45 -67.29
N ASP A 27 48.77 14.41 -67.10
CA ASP A 27 48.38 14.89 -65.78
C ASP A 27 47.53 13.89 -65.00
N GLN A 28 46.72 13.05 -65.68
CA GLN A 28 45.98 11.97 -65.02
C GLN A 28 46.91 10.84 -64.58
N GLU A 29 47.89 10.46 -65.40
CA GLU A 29 48.81 9.37 -65.10
C GLU A 29 49.71 9.68 -63.88
N LYS A 30 50.02 10.97 -63.63
CA LYS A 30 50.74 11.40 -62.42
C LYS A 30 49.93 11.34 -61.12
N ARG A 31 48.59 11.30 -61.20
CA ARG A 31 47.70 11.39 -60.03
C ARG A 31 47.21 10.04 -59.51
N GLU A 32 47.42 8.94 -60.24
CA GLU A 32 47.08 7.62 -59.72
C GLU A 32 48.20 7.12 -58.78
N PRO A 33 47.92 6.92 -57.47
CA PRO A 33 48.86 6.24 -56.61
C PRO A 33 48.97 4.78 -57.06
N LYS A 34 50.19 4.34 -57.40
CA LYS A 34 50.51 2.93 -57.66
C LYS A 34 50.01 2.09 -56.48
N THR A 35 49.03 1.22 -56.72
CA THR A 35 48.50 0.30 -55.72
C THR A 35 49.63 -0.63 -55.27
N ALA A 36 50.03 -0.55 -53.99
CA ALA A 36 51.02 -1.46 -53.41
C ALA A 36 50.52 -2.91 -53.48
N ASP A 37 51.41 -3.85 -53.77
CA ASP A 37 51.08 -5.28 -53.84
C ASP A 37 50.90 -5.85 -52.42
N TYR A 38 49.66 -6.13 -52.04
CA TYR A 38 49.28 -6.66 -50.71
C TYR A 38 49.24 -8.19 -50.66
N THR A 39 49.63 -8.90 -51.72
CA THR A 39 49.53 -10.36 -51.80
C THR A 39 50.28 -11.06 -50.66
N LEU A 40 51.45 -10.54 -50.29
CA LEU A 40 52.31 -11.11 -49.24
C LEU A 40 51.71 -10.96 -47.84
N HIS A 41 50.95 -9.88 -47.60
CA HIS A 41 50.24 -9.67 -46.34
C HIS A 41 49.03 -10.60 -46.20
N PHE A 42 48.35 -10.90 -47.31
CA PHE A 42 47.21 -11.82 -47.32
C PHE A 42 47.65 -13.26 -47.03
N GLU A 43 48.77 -13.72 -47.60
CA GLU A 43 49.31 -15.05 -47.33
C GLU A 43 49.75 -15.22 -45.86
N ALA A 44 50.37 -14.17 -45.29
CA ALA A 44 50.75 -14.17 -43.87
C ALA A 44 49.52 -14.26 -42.96
N LEU A 45 48.45 -13.54 -43.28
CA LEU A 45 47.19 -13.59 -42.53
C LEU A 45 46.54 -14.98 -42.60
N GLN A 46 46.55 -15.61 -43.78
CA GLN A 46 46.00 -16.95 -43.97
C GLN A 46 46.73 -17.99 -43.09
N LYS A 47 48.07 -17.95 -43.07
CA LYS A 47 48.86 -18.86 -42.20
C LYS A 47 48.57 -18.67 -40.71
N ILE A 48 48.38 -17.42 -40.26
CA ILE A 48 48.03 -17.14 -38.85
C ILE A 48 46.67 -17.72 -38.51
N PHE A 49 45.69 -17.58 -39.41
CA PHE A 49 44.35 -18.16 -39.21
C PHE A 49 44.35 -19.68 -39.15
N GLU A 50 45.12 -20.35 -40.01
CA GLU A 50 45.24 -21.82 -39.99
C GLU A 50 45.80 -22.33 -38.65
N VAL A 51 46.88 -21.72 -38.15
CA VAL A 51 47.46 -22.08 -36.85
C VAL A 51 46.49 -21.82 -35.70
N PHE A 52 45.76 -20.71 -35.74
CA PHE A 52 44.77 -20.37 -34.73
C PHE A 52 43.61 -21.39 -34.70
N LEU A 53 43.07 -21.76 -35.86
CA LEU A 53 41.96 -22.73 -35.95
C LEU A 53 42.34 -24.11 -35.44
N VAL A 54 43.57 -24.58 -35.75
CA VAL A 54 44.08 -25.86 -35.24
C VAL A 54 44.18 -25.84 -33.71
N ARG A 55 44.73 -24.76 -33.13
CA ARG A 55 44.84 -24.62 -31.67
C ARG A 55 43.46 -24.55 -31.01
N TYR A 56 42.57 -23.71 -31.53
CA TYR A 56 41.22 -23.52 -30.98
C TYR A 56 40.41 -24.82 -30.97
N ASN A 57 40.49 -25.62 -32.05
CA ASN A 57 39.81 -26.91 -32.12
C ASN A 57 40.37 -27.93 -31.12
N LYS A 58 41.70 -27.95 -30.94
CA LYS A 58 42.34 -28.82 -29.96
C LYS A 58 41.93 -28.47 -28.53
N GLU A 59 42.02 -27.20 -28.16
CA GLU A 59 41.64 -26.72 -26.82
C GLU A 59 40.15 -26.98 -26.53
N ASN A 60 39.26 -26.79 -27.51
CA ASN A 60 37.84 -27.13 -27.36
C ASN A 60 37.58 -28.63 -27.22
N ALA A 61 38.35 -29.48 -27.90
CA ALA A 61 38.24 -30.93 -27.74
C ALA A 61 38.68 -31.37 -26.33
N GLU A 62 39.78 -30.80 -25.83
CA GLU A 62 40.29 -31.04 -24.47
C GLU A 62 39.29 -30.54 -23.41
N LEU A 63 38.69 -29.35 -23.61
CA LEU A 63 37.66 -28.82 -22.73
C LEU A 63 36.40 -29.69 -22.71
N LYS A 64 35.94 -30.16 -23.88
CA LYS A 64 34.80 -31.08 -23.99
C LYS A 64 35.09 -32.40 -23.29
N GLN A 65 36.30 -32.94 -23.41
CA GLN A 65 36.70 -34.15 -22.69
C GLN A 65 36.73 -33.90 -21.18
N ALA A 66 37.33 -32.81 -20.72
CA ALA A 66 37.37 -32.44 -19.30
C ALA A 66 35.96 -32.27 -18.70
N VAL A 67 35.05 -31.61 -19.43
CA VAL A 67 33.64 -31.46 -19.01
C VAL A 67 32.93 -32.81 -18.99
N THR A 68 33.15 -33.66 -20.00
CA THR A 68 32.53 -35.00 -20.04
C THR A 68 33.04 -35.87 -18.89
N LEU A 69 34.32 -35.76 -18.53
CA LEU A 69 34.94 -36.50 -17.42
C LEU A 69 34.45 -36.01 -16.06
N LEU A 70 34.23 -34.69 -15.90
CA LEU A 70 33.62 -34.10 -14.70
C LEU A 70 32.11 -34.40 -14.59
N ASN A 71 31.41 -34.55 -15.71
CA ASN A 71 29.97 -34.86 -15.74
C ASN A 71 29.64 -36.34 -15.42
N ILE A 72 30.65 -37.18 -15.14
CA ILE A 72 30.46 -38.61 -14.78
C ILE A 72 30.45 -38.85 -13.25
N SER A 73 30.62 -37.82 -12.40
CA SER A 73 30.58 -38.03 -10.94
C SER A 73 29.79 -36.96 -10.18
N TYR A 74 28.53 -36.79 -10.55
CA TYR A 74 27.53 -36.23 -9.64
C TYR A 74 26.47 -37.31 -9.39
N PRO A 75 26.68 -38.20 -8.39
CA PRO A 75 25.78 -39.30 -8.14
C PRO A 75 24.55 -38.77 -7.41
N ALA A 76 23.61 -38.20 -8.16
CA ALA A 76 22.30 -37.77 -7.65
C ALA A 76 21.59 -38.89 -6.88
N GLU A 77 21.89 -40.15 -7.19
CA GLU A 77 21.43 -41.32 -6.44
C GLU A 77 22.08 -41.47 -5.06
N GLN A 78 23.39 -41.23 -4.91
CA GLN A 78 24.07 -41.27 -3.61
C GLN A 78 23.62 -40.11 -2.71
N ILE A 79 23.32 -38.95 -3.30
CA ILE A 79 22.74 -37.82 -2.55
C ILE A 79 21.34 -38.18 -2.08
N GLN A 80 20.53 -38.85 -2.91
CA GLN A 80 19.19 -39.28 -2.51
C GLN A 80 19.22 -40.37 -1.42
N THR A 81 20.11 -41.36 -1.53
CA THR A 81 20.23 -42.40 -0.49
C THR A 81 20.72 -41.83 0.83
N THR A 82 21.71 -40.94 0.82
CA THR A 82 22.18 -40.25 2.04
C THR A 82 21.08 -39.35 2.63
N LEU A 83 20.28 -38.68 1.81
CA LEU A 83 19.14 -37.89 2.28
C LEU A 83 18.07 -38.76 2.96
N ILE A 84 17.79 -39.93 2.39
CA ILE A 84 16.85 -40.90 2.95
C ILE A 84 17.37 -41.39 4.30
N GLU A 85 18.63 -41.83 4.38
CA GLU A 85 19.23 -42.33 5.63
C GLU A 85 19.24 -41.27 6.75
N VAL A 86 19.60 -40.03 6.45
CA VAL A 86 19.57 -38.92 7.42
C VAL A 86 18.15 -38.66 7.91
N LYS A 87 17.15 -38.72 7.03
CA LYS A 87 15.75 -38.56 7.40
C LYS A 87 15.28 -39.67 8.34
N THR A 88 15.66 -40.93 8.09
CA THR A 88 15.30 -42.05 8.97
C THR A 88 15.93 -41.91 10.35
N ILE A 89 17.19 -41.47 10.43
CA ILE A 89 17.88 -41.21 11.70
C ILE A 89 17.20 -40.05 12.45
N LEU A 90 16.84 -38.98 11.76
CA LEU A 90 16.13 -37.84 12.36
C LEU A 90 14.75 -38.25 12.90
N GLU A 91 14.02 -39.08 12.17
CA GLU A 91 12.74 -39.63 12.64
C GLU A 91 12.94 -40.58 13.85
N ALA A 92 14.00 -41.38 13.86
CA ALA A 92 14.35 -42.23 15.00
C ALA A 92 14.72 -41.41 16.24
N ILE A 93 15.49 -40.33 16.09
CA ILE A 93 15.82 -39.37 17.16
C ILE A 93 14.56 -38.67 17.66
N ARG A 94 13.68 -38.22 16.76
CA ARG A 94 12.40 -37.60 17.13
C ARG A 94 11.49 -38.56 17.89
N LYS A 95 11.53 -39.86 17.57
CA LYS A 95 10.74 -40.90 18.24
C LYS A 95 11.34 -41.31 19.58
N SER A 96 12.67 -41.28 19.72
CA SER A 96 13.39 -41.64 20.95
C SER A 96 13.53 -40.48 21.94
N LEU A 97 13.48 -39.23 21.48
CA LEU A 97 13.26 -38.04 22.31
C LEU A 97 11.79 -37.65 22.26
N PRO A 98 10.94 -38.18 23.16
CA PRO A 98 9.68 -37.52 23.44
C PRO A 98 10.02 -36.18 24.10
N VAL A 99 10.25 -35.15 23.29
CA VAL A 99 10.27 -33.76 23.75
C VAL A 99 8.84 -33.42 24.16
N LYS A 100 8.42 -33.95 25.30
CA LYS A 100 7.31 -33.41 26.07
C LYS A 100 7.83 -32.05 26.51
N VAL A 101 7.58 -31.03 25.70
CA VAL A 101 7.77 -29.64 26.11
C VAL A 101 6.78 -29.43 27.27
N LYS A 102 7.23 -29.76 28.48
CA LYS A 102 6.52 -29.43 29.70
C LYS A 102 6.61 -27.92 29.79
N HIS A 103 5.56 -27.22 29.38
CA HIS A 103 5.33 -25.84 29.79
C HIS A 103 4.96 -25.83 31.28
N GLU A 104 5.90 -26.27 32.13
CA GLU A 104 5.82 -26.07 33.56
C GLU A 104 6.29 -24.63 33.81
N PHE A 105 5.32 -23.71 33.86
CA PHE A 105 5.57 -22.37 34.38
C PHE A 105 6.11 -22.51 35.80
N ASP A 106 7.30 -21.97 36.03
CA ASP A 106 7.99 -21.96 37.32
C ASP A 106 7.01 -21.46 38.41
N PRO A 107 6.82 -22.15 39.54
CA PRO A 107 5.93 -21.70 40.61
C PRO A 107 6.19 -20.26 41.06
N LYS A 108 7.42 -19.73 40.90
CA LYS A 108 7.72 -18.31 41.14
C LYS A 108 7.00 -17.35 40.18
N THR A 109 6.83 -17.69 38.90
CA THR A 109 6.14 -16.82 37.94
C THR A 109 4.62 -16.89 38.05
N LYS A 110 4.05 -17.96 38.60
CA LYS A 110 2.60 -18.07 38.84
C LYS A 110 2.06 -16.96 39.76
N GLY A 111 2.80 -16.59 40.80
CA GLY A 111 2.42 -15.51 41.71
C GLY A 111 2.37 -14.14 41.03
N TRP A 112 3.35 -13.84 40.17
CA TRP A 112 3.40 -12.60 39.40
C TRP A 112 2.29 -12.50 38.36
N ILE A 113 1.93 -13.62 37.71
CA ILE A 113 0.80 -13.67 36.78
C ILE A 113 -0.49 -13.36 37.52
N ILE A 114 -0.74 -14.01 38.67
CA ILE A 114 -1.94 -13.76 39.49
C ILE A 114 -1.98 -12.31 39.95
N ALA A 115 -0.87 -11.76 40.44
CA ALA A 115 -0.78 -10.36 40.85
C ALA A 115 -1.05 -9.40 39.68
N GLY A 116 -0.52 -9.70 38.48
CA GLY A 116 -0.79 -8.93 37.26
C GLY A 116 -2.26 -8.96 36.86
N VAL A 117 -2.93 -10.11 36.94
CA VAL A 117 -4.37 -10.22 36.66
C VAL A 117 -5.18 -9.42 37.67
N VAL A 118 -4.87 -9.52 38.97
CA VAL A 118 -5.55 -8.74 40.01
C VAL A 118 -5.36 -7.23 39.79
N LEU A 119 -4.14 -6.79 39.47
CA LEU A 119 -3.84 -5.40 39.16
C LEU A 119 -4.65 -4.89 37.96
N LEU A 120 -4.79 -5.70 36.90
CA LEU A 120 -5.59 -5.36 35.73
C LEU A 120 -7.07 -5.23 36.07
N ILE A 121 -7.61 -6.14 36.89
CA ILE A 121 -9.00 -6.07 37.34
C ILE A 121 -9.24 -4.79 38.14
N VAL A 122 -8.37 -4.47 39.11
CA VAL A 122 -8.49 -3.25 39.92
C VAL A 122 -8.40 -2.00 39.05
N THR A 123 -7.46 -1.98 38.10
CA THR A 123 -7.32 -0.87 37.15
C THR A 123 -8.57 -0.71 36.30
N ALA A 124 -9.11 -1.80 35.76
CA ALA A 124 -10.31 -1.77 34.94
C ALA A 124 -11.53 -1.25 35.72
N ILE A 125 -11.72 -1.69 36.96
CA ILE A 125 -12.79 -1.19 37.84
C ILE A 125 -12.60 0.30 38.11
N SER A 126 -11.38 0.73 38.46
CA SER A 126 -11.07 2.12 38.74
C SER A 126 -11.31 3.03 37.53
N SER A 127 -10.81 2.64 36.35
CA SER A 127 -11.04 3.37 35.10
C SER A 127 -12.51 3.40 34.71
N GLY A 128 -13.25 2.30 34.88
CA GLY A 128 -14.68 2.23 34.64
C GLY A 128 -15.47 3.17 35.55
N LEU A 129 -15.18 3.17 36.85
CA LEU A 129 -15.78 4.08 37.81
C LEU A 129 -15.44 5.54 37.50
N CYS A 130 -14.18 5.83 37.15
CA CYS A 130 -13.75 7.17 36.76
C CYS A 130 -14.53 7.68 35.53
N GLY A 131 -14.67 6.84 34.50
CA GLY A 131 -15.47 7.19 33.31
C GLY A 131 -16.95 7.38 33.62
N HIS A 132 -17.53 6.52 34.45
CA HIS A 132 -18.92 6.65 34.90
C HIS A 132 -19.15 7.95 35.68
N LEU A 133 -18.30 8.24 36.66
CA LEU A 133 -18.36 9.46 37.46
C LEU A 133 -18.15 10.72 36.60
N TRP A 134 -17.25 10.66 35.61
CA TRP A 134 -17.10 11.76 34.65
C TRP A 134 -18.40 12.03 33.90
N SER A 135 -19.00 10.98 33.32
CA SER A 135 -20.23 11.10 32.55
C SER A 135 -21.37 11.65 33.40
N GLU A 136 -21.50 11.15 34.63
CA GLU A 136 -22.49 11.62 35.58
C GLU A 136 -22.24 13.08 35.99
N ASN A 137 -21.00 13.46 36.24
CA ASN A 137 -20.64 14.83 36.57
C ASN A 137 -20.97 15.81 35.43
N MET A 138 -20.72 15.41 34.17
CA MET A 138 -21.13 16.22 33.01
C MET A 138 -22.66 16.37 32.93
N ARG A 139 -23.41 15.29 33.21
CA ARG A 139 -24.87 15.33 33.27
C ARG A 139 -25.38 16.26 34.37
N LEU A 140 -24.80 16.17 35.57
CA LEU A 140 -25.12 17.04 36.70
C LEU A 140 -24.78 18.50 36.40
N GLN A 141 -23.64 18.78 35.78
CA GLN A 141 -23.26 20.13 35.37
C GLN A 141 -24.24 20.72 34.36
N ALA A 142 -24.71 19.93 33.40
CA ALA A 142 -25.74 20.37 32.46
C ALA A 142 -27.07 20.70 33.17
N ASN A 143 -27.46 19.92 34.18
CA ASN A 143 -28.65 20.19 34.98
C ASN A 143 -28.48 21.43 35.89
N ASP A 144 -27.30 21.62 36.48
CA ASP A 144 -26.99 22.83 37.27
C ASP A 144 -27.14 24.10 36.43
N ILE A 145 -26.61 24.11 35.19
CA ILE A 145 -26.77 25.25 34.28
C ILE A 145 -28.26 25.53 34.02
N LYS A 146 -29.05 24.50 33.70
CA LYS A 146 -30.50 24.65 33.47
C LYS A 146 -31.22 25.20 34.71
N PHE A 147 -30.88 24.71 35.89
CA PHE A 147 -31.47 25.18 37.15
C PHE A 147 -31.10 26.64 37.43
N ARG A 148 -29.84 27.04 37.19
CA ARG A 148 -29.41 28.44 37.30
C ARG A 148 -30.18 29.36 36.35
N MET A 149 -30.41 28.93 35.11
CA MET A 149 -31.25 29.67 34.16
C MET A 149 -32.68 29.81 34.67
N LEU A 150 -33.28 28.72 35.16
CA LEU A 150 -34.64 28.75 35.71
C LEU A 150 -34.75 29.70 36.90
N ARG A 151 -33.76 29.70 37.79
CA ARG A 151 -33.69 30.60 38.95
C ARG A 151 -33.59 32.08 38.56
N GLN A 152 -32.95 32.40 37.44
CA GLN A 152 -32.91 33.77 36.91
C GLN A 152 -34.27 34.20 36.34
N CYS A 153 -34.97 33.31 35.63
CA CYS A 153 -36.27 33.62 35.03
C CYS A 153 -37.44 33.57 36.04
N TYR A 154 -37.34 32.70 37.05
CA TYR A 154 -38.40 32.39 38.01
C TYR A 154 -37.84 32.29 39.45
N PRO A 155 -37.35 33.41 40.00
CA PRO A 155 -36.63 33.41 41.28
C PRO A 155 -37.49 32.97 42.47
N ILE A 156 -38.78 33.31 42.47
CA ILE A 156 -39.71 32.95 43.55
C ILE A 156 -39.91 31.43 43.61
N GLN A 157 -40.14 30.80 42.45
CA GLN A 157 -40.36 29.36 42.34
C GLN A 157 -39.09 28.56 42.64
N ALA A 158 -37.93 29.05 42.19
CA ALA A 158 -36.65 28.43 42.51
C ALA A 158 -36.34 28.51 44.01
N ASN A 159 -36.61 29.65 44.66
CA ASN A 159 -36.42 29.78 46.11
C ASN A 159 -37.35 28.88 46.91
N TRP A 160 -38.61 28.70 46.46
CA TRP A 160 -39.51 27.72 47.06
C TRP A 160 -38.94 26.29 46.96
N ALA A 161 -38.44 25.89 45.78
CA ALA A 161 -37.86 24.57 45.58
C ALA A 161 -36.60 24.36 46.45
N GLU A 162 -35.71 25.36 46.51
CA GLU A 162 -34.52 25.33 47.37
C GLU A 162 -34.88 25.23 48.86
N GLN A 163 -35.83 26.03 49.36
CA GLN A 163 -36.29 25.94 50.75
C GLN A 163 -36.95 24.59 51.06
N HIS A 164 -37.80 24.09 50.16
CA HIS A 164 -38.49 22.83 50.36
C HIS A 164 -37.50 21.66 50.43
N TYR A 165 -36.51 21.64 49.54
CA TYR A 165 -35.43 20.67 49.56
C TYR A 165 -34.54 20.80 50.81
N TYR A 166 -34.12 22.02 51.17
CA TYR A 166 -33.26 22.26 52.33
C TYR A 166 -33.92 21.84 53.65
N ASN A 167 -35.22 22.08 53.78
CA ASN A 167 -35.96 21.76 55.00
C ASN A 167 -36.19 20.25 55.17
N ASN A 168 -36.39 19.49 54.08
CA ASN A 168 -36.62 18.04 54.14
C ASN A 168 -36.09 17.34 52.87
N PRO A 169 -34.78 17.06 52.77
CA PRO A 169 -34.18 16.50 51.56
C PRO A 169 -34.67 15.08 51.26
N ASP A 170 -34.86 14.25 52.29
CA ASP A 170 -35.28 12.85 52.14
C ASP A 170 -36.72 12.70 51.63
N ALA A 171 -37.59 13.67 51.97
CA ALA A 171 -38.99 13.67 51.52
C ALA A 171 -39.18 14.41 50.18
N ALA A 172 -38.26 15.29 49.82
CA ALA A 172 -38.36 16.13 48.64
C ALA A 172 -38.37 15.32 47.33
N GLU A 173 -37.62 14.22 47.26
CA GLU A 173 -37.61 13.37 46.06
C GLU A 173 -38.99 12.72 45.83
N GLY A 174 -39.56 12.10 46.86
CA GLY A 174 -40.87 11.44 46.76
C GLY A 174 -41.99 12.43 46.41
N GLU A 175 -41.98 13.61 47.02
CA GLU A 175 -42.96 14.66 46.72
C GLU A 175 -42.79 15.23 45.32
N THR A 176 -41.56 15.41 44.85
CA THR A 176 -41.30 15.84 43.47
C THR A 176 -41.84 14.83 42.46
N ILE A 177 -41.58 13.54 42.67
CA ILE A 177 -42.11 12.47 41.80
C ILE A 177 -43.64 12.49 41.78
N ARG A 178 -44.28 12.68 42.94
CA ARG A 178 -45.73 12.78 43.05
C ARG A 178 -46.28 13.96 42.23
N LEU A 179 -45.71 15.15 42.41
CA LEU A 179 -46.12 16.37 41.71
C LEU A 179 -45.87 16.29 40.20
N GLU A 180 -44.76 15.69 39.77
CA GLU A 180 -44.49 15.45 38.35
C GLU A 180 -45.51 14.52 37.71
N ASN A 181 -45.92 13.46 38.42
CA ASN A 181 -46.93 12.53 37.92
C ASN A 181 -48.30 13.21 37.82
N GLU A 182 -48.70 13.98 38.84
CA GLU A 182 -49.94 14.78 38.76
C GLU A 182 -49.91 15.80 37.61
N ALA A 183 -48.76 16.45 37.38
CA ALA A 183 -48.62 17.41 36.28
C ALA A 183 -48.74 16.72 34.91
N LYS A 184 -48.14 15.54 34.75
CA LYS A 184 -48.28 14.72 33.53
C LYS A 184 -49.73 14.32 33.27
N GLU A 185 -50.45 13.87 34.30
CA GLU A 185 -51.86 13.49 34.20
C GLU A 185 -52.74 14.69 33.80
N ARG A 186 -52.52 15.85 34.43
CA ARG A 186 -53.24 17.08 34.09
C ARG A 186 -52.95 17.53 32.66
N SER A 187 -51.70 17.45 32.22
CA SER A 187 -51.31 17.76 30.84
C SER A 187 -51.99 16.83 29.85
N ALA A 188 -51.95 15.52 30.10
CA ALA A 188 -52.60 14.52 29.22
C ALA A 188 -54.12 14.73 29.15
N ALA A 189 -54.76 15.04 30.28
CA ALA A 189 -56.19 15.36 30.32
C ALA A 189 -56.50 16.65 29.51
N ALA A 190 -55.69 17.70 29.65
CA ALA A 190 -55.83 18.93 28.90
C ALA A 190 -55.65 18.71 27.39
N ASP A 191 -54.70 17.88 26.98
CA ASP A 191 -54.47 17.53 25.58
C ASP A 191 -55.64 16.78 24.96
N ILE A 192 -56.24 15.84 25.70
CA ILE A 192 -57.45 15.12 25.26
C ILE A 192 -58.62 16.09 25.08
N VAL A 193 -58.83 17.01 26.03
CA VAL A 193 -59.88 18.03 25.94
C VAL A 193 -59.65 18.93 24.72
N ASN A 194 -58.42 19.40 24.53
CA ASN A 194 -58.03 20.23 23.38
C ASN A 194 -58.25 19.49 22.06
N GLN A 195 -57.91 18.20 21.99
CA GLN A 195 -58.10 17.38 20.80
C GLN A 195 -59.60 17.16 20.51
N LYS A 196 -60.41 16.85 21.53
CA LYS A 196 -61.87 16.74 21.39
C LYS A 196 -62.48 18.06 20.90
N GLN A 197 -62.06 19.20 21.46
CA GLN A 197 -62.54 20.51 21.04
C GLN A 197 -62.16 20.82 19.58
N ARG A 198 -60.96 20.45 19.14
CA ARG A 198 -60.54 20.55 17.73
C ARG A 198 -61.40 19.68 16.82
N ARG A 199 -61.68 18.43 17.22
CA ARG A 199 -62.54 17.50 16.44
C ARG A 199 -63.98 18.00 16.34
N ILE A 200 -64.55 18.53 17.41
CA ILE A 200 -65.90 19.14 17.40
C ILE A 200 -65.94 20.34 16.46
N LYS A 201 -64.94 21.24 16.52
CA LYS A 201 -64.85 22.39 15.60
C LYS A 201 -64.76 21.96 14.13
N VAL A 202 -63.99 20.90 13.84
CA VAL A 202 -63.88 20.35 12.47
C VAL A 202 -65.20 19.72 12.02
N ALA A 203 -65.82 18.88 12.85
CA ALA A 203 -67.12 18.27 12.54
C ALA A 203 -68.21 19.31 12.29
N TYR A 204 -68.26 20.38 13.10
CA TYR A 204 -69.20 21.48 12.93
C TYR A 204 -69.00 22.21 11.59
N LYS A 205 -67.75 22.49 11.21
CA LYS A 205 -67.43 23.07 9.89
C LYS A 205 -67.88 22.15 8.74
N THR A 206 -67.71 20.84 8.88
CA THR A 206 -68.15 19.87 7.86
C THR A 206 -69.68 19.82 7.77
N LEU A 207 -70.39 19.82 8.90
CA LEU A 207 -71.86 19.85 8.91
C LEU A 207 -72.42 21.10 8.23
N ILE A 208 -71.83 22.27 8.47
CA ILE A 208 -72.24 23.51 7.78
C ILE A 208 -72.05 23.39 6.27
N LYS A 209 -70.90 22.84 5.83
CA LYS A 209 -70.64 22.63 4.39
C LYS A 209 -71.65 21.69 3.74
N LEU A 210 -72.07 20.64 4.44
CA LEU A 210 -73.05 19.67 3.94
C LEU A 210 -74.49 20.22 3.91
N LYS A 211 -74.81 21.22 4.74
CA LYS A 211 -76.14 21.86 4.80
C LYS A 211 -76.32 22.99 3.77
N HIS A 212 -75.26 23.40 3.10
CA HIS A 212 -75.28 24.45 2.07
C HIS A 212 -75.03 23.92 0.65
N HIS A 213 -75.01 22.60 0.50
CA HIS A 213 -75.18 21.88 -0.76
C HIS A 213 -76.57 21.25 -0.79
#